data_AF-A0A7S3H1I0-F1
#
_entry.id   AF-A0A7S3H1I0-F1
#
_cell.length_a   1.000
_cell.length_b   1.000
_cell.length_c   1.000
_cell.angle_alpha   90.00
_cell.angle_beta   90.00
_cell.angle_gamma   90.00
#
_symmetry.space_group_name_H-M   'P 1'
#
loop_
_entity.id
_entity.type
_entity.pdbx_description
1 polymer ?
#
loop_
_entity_poly.entity_id
_entity_poly.type
_entity_poly.pdbx_seq_one_letter_code
_entity_poly.pdbx_strand_id
1 'polypeptide(L)'
;GINAAAMSALKGLPEPHATKILDDMQAKVYDVFSPSNFVLNGARRLAMVPVPKAGEDGRPVDRNTVLKRIKDMAARGVELNAAAKSALFRIEPHGAIAALSALDDRAELPDPSGFVLTSIIRQEQVLADEAGDIDTRAEPALFKLRYLE
;
A
#
# COMPACT_ATOMS: atom_id res chain seq x y z
N GLY A 1 8.74 -14.77 23.11
CA GLY A 1 9.75 -15.63 22.45
C GLY A 1 9.27 -16.04 21.07
N ILE A 2 10.19 -16.30 20.13
CA ILE A 2 9.87 -16.74 18.76
C ILE A 2 9.63 -18.25 18.78
N ASN A 3 8.52 -18.72 18.21
CA ASN A 3 8.16 -20.14 18.19
C ASN A 3 8.87 -20.91 17.05
N ALA A 4 8.83 -22.24 17.11
CA ALA A 4 9.48 -23.12 16.13
C ALA A 4 8.94 -22.95 14.69
N ALA A 5 7.66 -22.59 14.56
CA ALA A 5 7.03 -22.32 13.26
C ALA A 5 7.62 -21.06 12.60
N ALA A 6 7.78 -19.97 13.35
CA ALA A 6 8.40 -18.74 12.88
C ALA A 6 9.88 -18.94 12.51
N MET A 7 10.62 -19.73 13.29
CA MET A 7 12.01 -20.10 12.95
C MET A 7 12.10 -20.94 11.67
N SER A 8 11.16 -21.87 11.46
CA SER A 8 11.09 -22.65 10.21
C SER A 8 10.77 -21.77 9.01
N ALA A 9 9.90 -20.77 9.18
CA ALA A 9 9.58 -19.81 8.13
C ALA A 9 10.78 -18.94 7.75
N LEU A 10 11.59 -18.48 8.72
CA LEU A 10 12.84 -17.75 8.44
C LEU A 10 13.87 -18.60 7.70
N LYS A 11 14.02 -19.87 8.08
CA LYS A 11 14.96 -20.80 7.41
C LYS A 11 14.60 -21.06 5.95
N GLY A 12 13.33 -20.90 5.58
CA GLY A 12 12.88 -21.04 4.19
C GLY A 12 13.18 -19.83 3.31
N LEU A 13 13.69 -18.73 3.86
CA LEU A 13 14.00 -17.51 3.12
C LEU A 13 15.49 -17.42 2.78
N PRO A 14 15.84 -16.68 1.70
CA PRO A 14 17.20 -16.22 1.50
C PRO A 14 17.69 -15.43 2.71
N GLU A 15 18.96 -15.62 3.08
CA GLU A 15 19.61 -14.95 4.20
C GLU A 15 19.34 -13.42 4.27
N PRO A 16 19.48 -12.62 3.18
CA PRO A 16 19.24 -11.17 3.25
C PRO A 16 17.80 -10.80 3.60
N HIS A 17 16.83 -11.67 3.29
CA HIS A 17 15.42 -11.45 3.61
C HIS A 17 15.14 -11.79 5.08
N ALA A 18 15.77 -12.84 5.59
CA ALA A 18 15.67 -13.24 6.98
C ALA A 18 16.26 -12.17 7.92
N THR A 19 17.44 -11.65 7.62
CA THR A 19 18.06 -10.55 8.40
C THR A 19 17.22 -9.29 8.39
N LYS A 20 16.69 -8.89 7.23
CA LYS A 20 15.80 -7.72 7.14
C LYS A 20 14.58 -7.82 8.07
N ILE A 21 13.92 -8.98 8.13
CA ILE A 21 12.77 -9.18 9.03
C ILE A 21 13.18 -9.02 10.49
N LEU A 22 14.35 -9.55 10.86
CA LEU A 22 14.86 -9.46 12.22
C LEU A 22 15.24 -8.02 12.59
N ASP A 23 15.86 -7.29 11.67
CA ASP A 23 16.19 -5.87 11.85
C ASP A 23 14.93 -5.01 12.00
N ASP A 24 13.93 -5.21 11.15
CA ASP A 24 12.65 -4.50 11.21
C ASP A 24 11.90 -4.80 12.54
N MET A 25 11.98 -6.04 13.02
CA MET A 25 11.41 -6.44 14.31
C MET A 25 12.15 -5.79 15.47
N GLN A 26 13.48 -5.73 15.40
CA GLN A 26 14.32 -5.10 16.41
C GLN A 26 14.09 -3.59 16.48
N ALA A 27 13.92 -2.94 15.33
CA ALA A 27 13.58 -1.51 15.25
C ALA A 27 12.21 -1.19 15.87
N LYS A 28 11.29 -2.17 15.87
CA LYS A 28 9.91 -2.03 16.36
C LYS A 28 9.65 -2.84 17.63
N VAL A 29 10.69 -3.15 18.41
CA VAL A 29 10.57 -4.10 19.53
C VAL A 29 9.50 -3.69 20.56
N TYR A 30 9.24 -2.39 20.71
CA TYR A 30 8.22 -1.85 21.61
C TYR A 30 6.79 -1.89 21.03
N ASP A 31 6.65 -1.93 19.70
CA ASP A 31 5.36 -1.98 19.01
C ASP A 31 4.93 -3.42 18.67
N VAL A 32 5.86 -4.37 18.69
CA VAL A 32 5.60 -5.76 18.32
C VAL A 32 5.10 -6.54 19.53
N PHE A 33 3.77 -6.68 19.62
CA PHE A 33 3.10 -7.43 20.68
C PHE A 33 3.35 -8.95 20.58
N SER A 34 3.59 -9.46 19.36
CA SER A 34 3.86 -10.89 19.10
C SER A 34 5.00 -11.07 18.09
N PRO A 35 6.23 -11.38 18.56
CA PRO A 35 7.38 -11.57 17.69
C PRO A 35 7.20 -12.71 16.69
N SER A 36 6.52 -13.79 17.10
CA SER A 36 6.26 -14.94 16.24
C SER A 36 5.34 -14.58 15.07
N ASN A 37 4.29 -13.79 15.32
CA ASN A 37 3.39 -13.34 14.25
C ASN A 37 4.08 -12.35 13.32
N PHE A 38 4.90 -11.45 13.87
CA PHE A 38 5.68 -10.51 13.06
C PHE A 38 6.59 -11.24 12.07
N VAL A 39 7.35 -12.23 12.56
CA VAL A 39 8.24 -13.05 11.73
C VAL A 39 7.46 -13.87 10.70
N LEU A 40 6.37 -14.52 11.09
CA LEU A 40 5.54 -15.30 10.15
C LEU A 40 4.94 -14.43 9.05
N ASN A 41 4.47 -13.23 9.38
CA ASN A 41 3.93 -12.28 8.42
C ASN A 41 5.03 -11.70 7.51
N GLY A 42 6.19 -11.33 8.06
CA GLY A 42 7.34 -10.88 7.29
C GLY A 42 7.85 -11.96 6.33
N ALA A 43 7.95 -13.21 6.82
CA ALA A 43 8.38 -14.34 6.02
C ALA A 43 7.39 -14.65 4.89
N ARG A 44 6.09 -14.59 5.16
CA ARG A 44 5.06 -14.72 4.11
C ARG A 44 5.14 -13.60 3.08
N ARG A 45 5.39 -12.36 3.49
CA ARG A 45 5.53 -11.21 2.57
C ARG A 45 6.73 -11.34 1.62
N LEU A 46 7.80 -11.99 2.06
CA LEU A 46 9.01 -12.20 1.26
C LEU A 46 9.03 -13.53 0.51
N ALA A 47 8.27 -14.53 0.98
CA ALA A 47 8.10 -15.83 0.31
C ALA A 47 7.00 -15.79 -0.77
N MET A 48 5.96 -14.97 -0.58
CA MET A 48 5.11 -14.57 -1.69
C MET A 48 5.93 -13.62 -2.55
N VAL A 49 6.14 -14.00 -3.81
CA VAL A 49 6.66 -13.13 -4.88
C VAL A 49 6.13 -11.72 -4.62
N PRO A 50 7.01 -10.69 -4.57
CA PRO A 50 6.57 -9.34 -4.28
C PRO A 50 5.38 -9.05 -5.18
N VAL A 51 4.21 -8.87 -4.57
CA VAL A 51 3.10 -8.27 -5.29
C VAL A 51 3.64 -6.87 -5.57
N PRO A 52 3.91 -6.53 -6.85
CA PRO A 52 4.51 -5.26 -7.17
C PRO A 52 3.66 -4.18 -6.51
N LYS A 53 4.33 -3.25 -5.81
CA LYS A 53 3.68 -1.98 -5.46
C LYS A 53 3.02 -1.48 -6.75
N ALA A 54 1.73 -1.24 -6.69
CA ALA A 54 0.96 -0.82 -7.86
C ALA A 54 1.70 0.35 -8.53
N GLY A 55 2.22 0.14 -9.74
CA GLY A 55 2.88 1.16 -10.55
C GLY A 55 4.34 0.90 -10.94
N GLU A 56 5.09 0.00 -10.30
CA GLU A 56 6.54 -0.13 -10.64
C GLU A 56 6.81 -0.88 -11.97
N ASP A 57 5.92 -1.77 -12.41
CA ASP A 57 6.17 -2.62 -13.59
C ASP A 57 5.49 -2.14 -14.89
N GLY A 58 4.75 -1.02 -14.87
CA GLY A 58 4.02 -0.50 -16.05
C GLY A 58 2.95 -1.45 -16.62
N ARG A 59 2.62 -2.55 -15.93
CA ARG A 59 1.59 -3.51 -16.38
C ARG A 59 0.19 -2.93 -16.12
N PRO A 60 -0.72 -3.02 -17.10
CA PRO A 60 -2.10 -2.56 -16.91
C PRO A 60 -2.74 -3.35 -15.76
N VAL A 61 -3.22 -2.62 -14.76
CA VAL A 61 -3.96 -3.19 -13.63
C VAL A 61 -5.42 -3.27 -14.05
N ASP A 62 -5.92 -4.49 -14.30
CA ASP A 62 -7.32 -4.71 -14.64
C ASP A 62 -8.21 -4.88 -13.40
N ARG A 63 -9.52 -4.63 -13.57
CA ARG A 63 -10.54 -4.86 -12.53
C ARG A 63 -10.57 -6.31 -12.02
N ASN A 64 -10.16 -7.26 -12.85
CA ASN A 64 -10.04 -8.67 -12.45
C ASN A 64 -8.96 -8.87 -11.37
N THR A 65 -7.89 -8.08 -11.42
CA THR A 65 -6.82 -8.10 -10.40
C THR A 65 -7.35 -7.59 -9.06
N VAL A 66 -8.17 -6.54 -9.07
CA VAL A 66 -8.86 -6.02 -7.87
C VAL A 66 -9.76 -7.08 -7.25
N LEU A 67 -10.59 -7.75 -8.08
CA LEU A 67 -11.45 -8.85 -7.63
C LEU A 67 -10.67 -10.01 -6.99
N LYS A 68 -9.57 -10.43 -7.64
CA LYS A 68 -8.71 -11.49 -7.12
C LYS A 68 -8.15 -11.10 -5.74
N ARG A 69 -7.67 -9.86 -5.60
CA ARG A 69 -7.13 -9.34 -4.34
C ARG A 69 -8.16 -9.32 -3.22
N ILE A 70 -9.40 -8.91 -3.50
CA ILE A 70 -10.51 -8.94 -2.54
C ILE A 70 -10.79 -10.38 -2.07
N LYS A 71 -10.79 -11.35 -2.99
CA LYS A 71 -10.98 -12.77 -2.65
C LYS A 71 -9.83 -13.32 -1.79
N ASP A 72 -8.59 -12.98 -2.12
CA ASP A 72 -7.41 -13.38 -1.35
C ASP A 72 -7.42 -12.79 0.07
N MET A 73 -7.99 -11.58 0.25
CA MET A 73 -8.19 -10.97 1.57
C MET A 73 -9.31 -11.65 2.36
N ALA A 74 -10.43 -11.96 1.71
CA ALA A 74 -11.52 -12.72 2.34
C ALA A 74 -11.07 -14.10 2.81
N ALA A 75 -10.24 -14.80 2.01
CA ALA A 75 -9.64 -16.07 2.38
C ALA A 75 -8.72 -15.98 3.62
N ARG A 76 -8.23 -14.78 3.94
CA ARG A 76 -7.42 -14.48 5.13
C ARG A 76 -8.25 -13.98 6.32
N GLY A 77 -9.58 -13.99 6.21
CA GLY A 77 -10.50 -13.53 7.26
C GLY A 77 -10.76 -12.03 7.26
N VAL A 78 -10.30 -11.30 6.25
CA VAL A 78 -10.57 -9.86 6.10
C VAL A 78 -11.78 -9.68 5.20
N GLU A 79 -12.95 -9.47 5.80
CA GLU A 79 -14.19 -9.24 5.06
C GLU A 79 -14.47 -7.75 4.85
N LEU A 80 -14.64 -7.37 3.58
CA LEU A 80 -15.10 -6.04 3.20
C LEU A 80 -16.62 -6.03 3.01
N ASN A 81 -17.28 -5.01 3.56
CA ASN A 81 -18.70 -4.81 3.37
C ASN A 81 -19.04 -4.39 1.93
N ALA A 82 -20.33 -4.41 1.59
CA ALA A 82 -20.79 -4.08 0.24
C ALA A 82 -20.45 -2.64 -0.19
N ALA A 83 -20.42 -1.69 0.76
CA ALA A 83 -20.09 -0.29 0.49
C ALA A 83 -18.62 -0.11 0.10
N ALA A 84 -17.69 -0.71 0.84
CA ALA A 84 -16.25 -0.68 0.56
C ALA A 84 -15.93 -1.38 -0.77
N LYS A 85 -16.55 -2.53 -1.04
CA LYS A 85 -16.44 -3.21 -2.34
C LYS A 85 -16.91 -2.30 -3.47
N SER A 86 -18.09 -1.68 -3.33
CA SER A 86 -18.64 -0.78 -4.34
C SER A 86 -17.74 0.44 -4.58
N ALA A 87 -17.16 1.02 -3.52
CA ALA A 87 -16.22 2.14 -3.63
C ALA A 87 -14.96 1.75 -4.41
N LEU A 88 -14.38 0.57 -4.15
CA LEU A 88 -13.22 0.06 -4.89
C LEU A 88 -13.48 -0.11 -6.39
N PHE A 89 -14.72 -0.41 -6.80
CA PHE A 89 -15.06 -0.52 -8.23
C PHE A 89 -15.38 0.82 -8.91
N ARG A 90 -15.58 1.88 -8.13
CA ARG A 90 -15.86 3.23 -8.66
C ARG A 90 -14.59 3.99 -9.02
N ILE A 91 -13.48 3.69 -8.34
CA ILE A 91 -12.20 4.33 -8.59
C ILE A 91 -11.38 3.57 -9.64
N GLU A 92 -10.30 4.21 -10.10
CA GLU A 92 -9.33 3.58 -10.99
C GLU A 92 -8.74 2.30 -10.36
N PRO A 93 -8.57 1.20 -11.14
CA PRO A 93 -8.08 -0.07 -10.63
C PRO A 93 -6.74 0.05 -9.90
N HIS A 94 -5.88 0.97 -10.33
CA HIS A 94 -4.59 1.25 -9.68
C HIS A 94 -4.78 1.79 -8.26
N GLY A 95 -5.64 2.79 -8.09
CA GLY A 95 -5.99 3.34 -6.77
C GLY A 95 -6.63 2.29 -5.86
N ALA A 96 -7.50 1.44 -6.41
CA ALA A 96 -8.11 0.34 -5.67
C ALA A 96 -7.08 -0.67 -5.15
N ILE A 97 -6.10 -1.07 -5.97
CA ILE A 97 -5.01 -1.94 -5.52
C ILE A 97 -4.13 -1.27 -4.48
N ALA A 98 -3.87 0.04 -4.60
CA ALA A 98 -3.10 0.78 -3.61
C ALA A 98 -3.82 0.79 -2.25
N ALA A 99 -5.12 1.09 -2.22
CA ALA A 99 -5.93 1.05 -1.00
C ALA A 99 -5.99 -0.36 -0.38
N LEU A 100 -6.16 -1.41 -1.20
CA LEU A 100 -6.14 -2.80 -0.73
C LEU A 100 -4.76 -3.22 -0.20
N SER A 101 -3.68 -2.76 -0.83
CA SER A 101 -2.31 -3.02 -0.36
C SER A 101 -2.03 -2.34 0.97
N ALA A 102 -2.47 -1.08 1.14
CA ALA A 102 -2.37 -0.37 2.41
C ALA A 102 -3.18 -1.04 3.53
N LEU A 103 -4.34 -1.63 3.19
CA LEU A 103 -5.11 -2.44 4.13
C LEU A 103 -4.39 -3.74 4.48
N ASP A 104 -3.76 -4.41 3.51
CA ASP A 104 -3.01 -5.66 3.72
C ASP A 104 -1.83 -5.45 4.69
N ASP A 105 -1.20 -4.27 4.62
CA ASP A 105 -0.17 -3.87 5.57
C ASP A 105 -0.69 -3.72 7.01
N ARG A 106 -2.01 -3.52 7.17
CA ARG A 106 -2.70 -3.25 8.44
C ARG A 106 -3.85 -4.25 8.67
N ALA A 107 -3.69 -5.49 8.22
CA ALA A 107 -4.76 -6.50 8.21
C ALA A 107 -5.34 -6.87 9.61
N GLU A 108 -4.71 -6.44 10.70
CA GLU A 108 -5.19 -6.64 12.09
C GLU A 108 -6.16 -5.53 12.56
N LEU A 109 -6.60 -4.64 11.66
CA LEU A 109 -7.53 -3.56 12.01
C LEU A 109 -8.94 -4.10 12.37
N PRO A 110 -9.58 -3.55 13.41
CA PRO A 110 -10.93 -3.95 13.82
C PRO A 110 -12.02 -3.57 12.81
N ASP A 111 -11.78 -2.56 11.97
CA ASP A 111 -12.68 -2.18 10.86
C ASP A 111 -11.91 -2.01 9.54
N PRO A 112 -11.73 -3.10 8.76
CA PRO A 112 -11.05 -3.04 7.48
C PRO A 112 -11.85 -2.25 6.43
N SER A 113 -13.18 -2.23 6.53
CA SER A 113 -14.05 -1.53 5.58
C SER A 113 -13.94 -0.02 5.74
N GLY A 114 -13.98 0.48 6.98
CA GLY A 114 -13.80 1.90 7.27
C GLY A 114 -12.42 2.42 6.85
N PHE A 115 -11.37 1.61 7.02
CA PHE A 115 -10.03 1.98 6.57
C PHE A 115 -9.95 2.15 5.04
N VAL A 116 -10.53 1.22 4.28
CA VAL A 116 -10.55 1.31 2.81
C VAL A 116 -11.28 2.55 2.35
N LEU A 117 -12.48 2.81 2.90
CA LEU A 117 -13.25 4.01 2.55
C LEU A 117 -12.48 5.30 2.84
N THR A 118 -11.85 5.39 4.02
CA THR A 118 -11.03 6.55 4.40
C THR A 118 -9.82 6.71 3.48
N SER A 119 -9.18 5.60 3.11
CA SER A 119 -8.00 5.61 2.23
C SER A 119 -8.36 6.07 0.82
N ILE A 120 -9.51 5.64 0.30
CA ILE A 120 -10.04 6.09 -1.00
C ILE A 120 -10.32 7.59 -0.98
N ILE A 121 -11.05 8.09 0.04
CA ILE A 121 -11.37 9.51 0.18
C ILE A 121 -10.08 10.35 0.25
N ARG A 122 -9.08 9.89 1.02
CA ARG A 122 -7.81 10.59 1.15
C ARG A 122 -7.02 10.59 -0.16
N GLN A 123 -7.06 9.51 -0.94
CA GLN A 123 -6.44 9.49 -2.27
C GLN A 123 -7.12 10.45 -3.25
N GLU A 124 -8.46 10.54 -3.23
CA GLU A 124 -9.19 11.51 -4.04
C GLU A 124 -8.82 12.96 -3.66
N GLN A 125 -8.66 13.25 -2.36
CA GLN A 125 -8.23 14.58 -1.91
C GLN A 125 -6.80 14.92 -2.33
N VAL A 126 -5.85 13.99 -2.21
CA VAL A 126 -4.46 14.23 -2.64
C VAL A 126 -4.38 14.47 -4.14
N LEU A 127 -5.12 13.71 -4.95
CA LEU A 127 -5.17 13.92 -6.40
C LEU A 127 -5.83 15.26 -6.77
N ALA A 128 -6.83 15.71 -6.00
CA ALA A 128 -7.47 17.01 -6.20
C ALA A 128 -6.55 18.18 -5.83
N ASP A 129 -5.77 18.05 -4.75
CA ASP A 129 -4.80 19.07 -4.32
C ASP A 129 -3.58 19.15 -5.28
N GLU A 130 -3.06 18.02 -5.77
CA GLU A 130 -1.97 17.99 -6.75
C GLU A 130 -2.38 18.52 -8.13
N ALA A 131 -3.66 18.41 -8.50
CA ALA A 131 -4.20 19.03 -9.71
C ALA A 131 -4.43 20.55 -9.57
N GLY A 132 -4.46 21.07 -8.34
CA GLY A 132 -4.63 22.49 -8.04
C GLY A 132 -3.35 23.31 -8.01
N ASP A 133 -2.16 22.69 -7.97
CA ASP A 133 -0.87 23.37 -7.76
C ASP A 133 -0.07 23.61 -9.06
N ILE A 134 -0.71 23.48 -10.23
CA ILE A 134 -0.09 23.72 -11.56
C ILE A 134 -0.34 25.15 -12.06
N ASP A 135 -1.15 25.97 -11.39
CA ASP A 135 -1.44 27.33 -11.85
C ASP A 135 -0.91 28.41 -10.89
N THR A 136 -0.12 29.35 -11.45
CA THR A 136 0.26 30.67 -10.90
C THR A 136 1.62 30.90 -10.22
N ARG A 137 2.75 30.32 -10.65
CA ARG A 137 4.08 30.96 -10.41
C ARG A 137 5.11 30.81 -11.54
N ALA A 138 5.13 31.78 -12.47
CA ALA A 138 6.30 32.40 -13.15
C ALA A 138 5.87 32.97 -14.52
N GLU A 139 6.12 34.20 -14.99
CA GLU A 139 6.65 35.49 -14.53
C GLU A 139 6.14 36.52 -15.57
N PRO A 140 5.64 37.73 -15.19
CA PRO A 140 5.51 38.82 -16.13
C PRO A 140 6.79 39.66 -16.11
N ALA A 141 7.80 39.28 -16.90
CA ALA A 141 9.02 40.07 -17.02
C ALA A 141 9.38 40.38 -18.48
N LEU A 142 9.41 41.69 -18.75
CA LEU A 142 10.26 42.39 -19.73
C LEU A 142 9.71 42.62 -21.15
N PHE A 143 8.66 43.44 -21.24
CA PHE A 143 8.57 44.46 -22.29
C PHE A 143 9.68 45.51 -22.08
N LYS A 144 10.90 45.25 -22.58
CA LYS A 144 11.89 46.32 -22.76
C LYS A 144 11.59 47.04 -24.07
N LEU A 145 10.97 48.22 -23.94
CA LEU A 145 10.91 49.29 -24.93
C LEU A 145 12.30 49.48 -25.58
N ARG A 146 12.44 49.11 -26.84
CA ARG A 146 13.39 49.74 -27.76
C ARG A 146 12.62 50.77 -28.58
N TYR A 147 12.60 52.00 -28.10
CA TYR A 147 12.44 53.18 -28.92
C TYR A 147 13.48 54.19 -28.45
N LEU A 148 14.55 54.30 -29.22
CA LEU A 148 15.46 55.45 -29.29
C LEU A 148 15.82 55.57 -30.77
N GLU A 149 15.07 56.42 -31.47
CA GLU A 149 15.58 57.23 -32.58
C GLU A 149 15.75 58.66 -32.04
#